data_AF-H2XKX3-F1
#
_entry.id   AF-H2XKX3-F1
#
_cell.length_a   1.000
_cell.length_b   1.000
_cell.length_c   1.000
_cell.angle_alpha   90.00
_cell.angle_beta   90.00
_cell.angle_gamma   90.00
#
_symmetry.space_group_name_H-M   'P 1'
#
loop_
_entity.id
_entity.type
_entity.pdbx_description
1 polymer ?
#
loop_
_entity_poly.entity_id
_entity_poly.type
_entity_poly.pdbx_seq_one_letter_code
_entity_poly.pdbx_strand_id
1 'polypeptide(L)'
;MGVYPNSTYAGSFILGSLNAPGTGVVVQEWYHKTAEGGYWIQLFTEHGCIPVQTLMFGKNSAGNEVHYHHDYMDVTLGVKDRAIFDVPKECL
;
A
#
# COMPACT_ATOMS: atom_id res chain seq x y z
N MET A 1 0.77 -7.07 -4.43
CA MET A 1 0.49 -5.62 -4.54
C MET A 1 1.72 -4.93 -5.08
N GLY A 2 1.56 -3.83 -5.83
CA GLY A 2 2.65 -3.05 -6.38
C GLY A 2 2.18 -1.64 -6.74
N VAL A 3 3.10 -0.79 -7.21
CA VAL A 3 2.79 0.54 -7.72
C VAL A 3 1.87 0.40 -8.95
N TYR A 4 0.77 1.15 -8.99
CA TYR A 4 -0.14 1.08 -10.13
C TYR A 4 0.56 1.50 -11.43
N PRO A 5 0.21 0.90 -12.58
CA PRO A 5 0.70 1.36 -13.88
C PRO A 5 0.38 2.85 -14.09
N ASN A 6 1.30 3.57 -14.72
CA ASN A 6 1.19 5.02 -14.97
C ASN A 6 1.02 5.86 -13.69
N SER A 7 1.50 5.37 -12.55
CA SER A 7 1.69 6.23 -11.39
C SER A 7 2.83 7.20 -11.64
N THR A 8 2.73 8.38 -11.03
CA THR A 8 3.81 9.36 -11.03
C THR A 8 4.58 9.27 -9.73
N TYR A 9 5.90 9.28 -9.83
CA TYR A 9 6.79 9.37 -8.68
C TYR A 9 6.67 10.75 -8.03
N ALA A 10 6.35 10.78 -6.73
CA ALA A 10 6.25 12.01 -5.96
C ALA A 10 7.58 12.38 -5.31
N GLY A 11 8.29 11.38 -4.77
CA GLY A 11 9.55 11.60 -4.07
C GLY A 11 9.98 10.41 -3.21
N SER A 12 11.14 10.55 -2.59
CA SER A 12 11.67 9.60 -1.62
C SER A 12 12.00 10.31 -0.32
N PHE A 13 11.77 9.61 0.80
CA PHE A 13 12.13 10.10 2.12
C PHE A 13 12.45 8.93 3.04
N ILE A 14 12.96 9.23 4.23
CA ILE A 14 13.34 8.23 5.24
C ILE A 14 12.26 8.18 6.31
N LEU A 15 11.73 6.99 6.56
CA LEU A 15 10.97 6.70 7.77
C LEU A 15 11.92 6.22 8.86
N GLY A 16 11.77 6.78 10.07
CA GLY A 16 12.65 6.49 11.21
C GLY A 16 13.81 7.48 11.33
N SER A 17 14.96 7.02 11.83
CA SER A 17 16.15 7.84 12.02
C SER A 17 17.38 7.22 11.36
N LEU A 18 18.38 8.04 11.06
CA LEU A 18 19.70 7.57 10.59
C LEU A 18 20.74 7.54 11.71
N ASN A 19 20.30 7.63 12.98
CA ASN A 19 21.21 7.75 14.13
C ASN A 19 21.97 6.44 14.43
N ALA A 20 21.47 5.31 13.94
CA ALA A 20 22.17 4.03 13.99
C ALA A 20 21.87 3.18 12.73
N PRO A 21 22.73 2.21 12.38
CA PRO A 21 22.44 1.29 11.29
C PRO A 21 21.11 0.56 11.48
N GLY A 22 20.28 0.54 10.45
CA GLY A 22 18.99 -0.17 10.45
C GLY A 22 17.83 0.55 11.16
N THR A 23 18.03 1.77 11.67
CA THR A 23 16.95 2.53 12.35
C THR A 23 16.10 3.38 11.41
N GLY A 24 16.37 3.32 10.11
CA GLY A 24 15.65 4.07 9.09
C GLY A 24 15.52 3.27 7.80
N VAL A 25 14.42 3.52 7.09
CA VAL A 25 14.10 2.88 5.82
C VAL A 25 13.79 3.95 4.79
N VAL A 26 14.45 3.89 3.64
CA VAL A 26 14.13 4.76 2.50
C VAL A 26 12.86 4.23 1.83
N VAL A 27 11.89 5.12 1.65
CA VAL A 27 10.61 4.84 1.02
C VAL A 27 10.35 5.80 -0.14
N GLN A 28 9.56 5.33 -1.10
CA GLN A 28 9.17 6.06 -2.29
C GLN A 28 7.66 6.23 -2.31
N GLU A 29 7.22 7.46 -2.53
CA GLU A 29 5.81 7.80 -2.69
C GLU A 29 5.44 7.90 -4.18
N TRP A 30 4.32 7.28 -4.52
CA TRP A 30 3.77 7.23 -5.86
C TRP A 30 2.31 7.64 -5.83
N TYR A 31 1.90 8.51 -6.74
CA TYR A 31 0.50 8.89 -6.89
C TYR A 31 -0.07 8.41 -8.23
N HIS A 32 -1.32 7.95 -8.19
CA HIS A 32 -2.07 7.53 -9.37
C HIS A 32 -3.43 8.18 -9.37
N LYS A 33 -3.78 8.87 -10.46
CA LYS A 33 -5.10 9.45 -10.64
C LYS A 33 -6.03 8.40 -11.27
N THR A 34 -7.11 8.07 -10.56
CA THR A 34 -8.15 7.17 -11.06
C THR A 34 -8.94 7.81 -12.20
N ALA A 35 -9.58 6.98 -13.03
CA ALA A 35 -10.42 7.45 -14.13
C ALA A 35 -11.63 8.27 -13.64
N GLU A 36 -12.11 7.95 -12.44
CA GLU A 36 -13.25 8.59 -11.77
C GLU A 36 -12.89 9.89 -11.06
N GLY A 37 -11.63 10.34 -11.16
CA GLY A 37 -11.15 11.61 -10.62
C GLY A 37 -10.66 11.57 -9.17
N GLY A 38 -10.63 10.39 -8.53
CA GLY A 38 -9.94 10.16 -7.27
C GLY A 38 -8.43 9.91 -7.41
N TYR A 39 -7.76 9.73 -6.29
CA TYR A 39 -6.31 9.53 -6.18
C TYR A 39 -6.00 8.29 -5.34
N TRP A 40 -5.02 7.52 -5.79
CA TRP A 40 -4.29 6.57 -4.98
C TRP A 40 -2.92 7.15 -4.66
N ILE A 41 -2.52 7.08 -3.41
CA ILE A 41 -1.15 7.42 -2.97
C ILE A 41 -0.60 6.15 -2.34
N GLN A 42 0.55 5.70 -2.82
CA GLN A 42 1.17 4.44 -2.42
C GLN A 42 2.59 4.69 -1.95
N LEU A 43 2.92 4.11 -0.80
CA LEU A 43 4.25 4.19 -0.21
C LEU A 43 4.87 2.79 -0.19
N PHE A 44 6.04 2.66 -0.80
CA PHE A 44 6.80 1.41 -0.85
C PHE A 44 8.22 1.64 -0.36
N THR A 45 8.85 0.62 0.22
CA THR A 45 10.30 0.67 0.47
C THR A 45 11.05 0.75 -0.86
N GLU A 46 12.07 1.60 -0.93
CA GLU A 46 12.91 1.73 -2.13
C GLU A 46 13.59 0.39 -2.46
N HIS A 47 14.11 -0.27 -1.43
CA HIS A 47 14.68 -1.61 -1.56
C HIS A 47 13.62 -2.67 -1.30
N GLY A 48 13.43 -3.58 -2.25
CA GLY A 48 12.53 -4.73 -2.12
C GLY A 48 11.06 -4.46 -2.46
N CYS A 49 10.66 -3.21 -2.70
CA CYS A 49 9.29 -2.84 -3.08
C CYS A 49 8.24 -3.39 -2.09
N ILE A 50 8.55 -3.33 -0.79
CA ILE A 50 7.65 -3.80 0.27
C ILE A 50 6.62 -2.69 0.52
N PRO A 51 5.31 -3.00 0.55
CA PRO A 51 4.30 -1.99 0.80
C PRO A 51 4.41 -1.48 2.24
N VAL A 52 4.29 -0.16 2.40
CA VAL A 52 4.28 0.51 3.70
C VAL A 52 2.91 1.11 3.98
N GLN A 53 2.34 1.81 3.00
CA GLN A 53 1.04 2.47 3.14
C GLN A 53 0.33 2.59 1.80
N THR A 54 -1.00 2.62 1.85
CA THR A 54 -1.84 3.00 0.72
C THR A 54 -2.98 3.90 1.20
N LEU A 55 -3.14 5.04 0.53
CA LEU A 55 -4.24 5.97 0.70
C LEU A 55 -5.07 6.01 -0.59
N MET A 56 -6.38 6.12 -0.45
CA MET A 56 -7.30 6.38 -1.55
C MET A 56 -8.27 7.48 -1.15
N PHE A 57 -8.43 8.45 -2.04
CA PHE A 57 -9.39 9.53 -1.93
C PHE A 57 -10.20 9.56 -3.21
N GLY A 58 -11.52 9.45 -3.14
CA GLY A 58 -12.33 9.47 -4.34
C GLY A 58 -13.79 9.22 -4.06
N LYS A 59 -14.50 8.68 -5.06
CA LYS A 59 -15.89 8.28 -4.92
C LYS A 59 -16.02 6.78 -5.16
N ASN A 60 -16.92 6.13 -4.43
CA ASN A 60 -17.28 4.74 -4.73
C ASN A 60 -18.27 4.65 -5.90
N SER A 61 -18.67 3.43 -6.26
CA SER A 61 -19.65 3.16 -7.32
C SER A 61 -21.03 3.78 -7.08
N ALA A 62 -21.38 4.10 -5.83
CA ALA A 62 -22.62 4.81 -5.48
C ALA A 62 -22.47 6.34 -5.51
N GLY A 63 -21.28 6.87 -5.85
CA GLY A 63 -20.99 8.30 -5.93
C GLY A 63 -20.68 8.97 -4.58
N ASN A 64 -20.61 8.20 -3.49
CA ASN A 64 -20.27 8.72 -2.16
C ASN A 64 -18.76 8.93 -2.05
N GLU A 65 -18.34 9.99 -1.37
CA GLU A 65 -16.93 10.21 -1.06
C GLU A 65 -16.39 9.11 -0.15
N VAL A 66 -15.22 8.58 -0.50
CA VAL A 66 -14.55 7.51 0.23
C VAL A 66 -13.10 7.89 0.43
N HIS A 67 -12.67 7.69 1.67
CA HIS A 67 -11.30 7.87 2.12
C HIS A 67 -10.88 6.53 2.72
N TYR A 68 -9.93 5.87 2.09
CA TYR A 68 -9.37 4.61 2.57
C TYR A 68 -7.90 4.80 2.91
N HIS A 69 -7.52 4.35 4.09
CA HIS A 69 -6.15 4.40 4.56
C HIS A 69 -5.81 3.02 5.12
N HIS A 70 -4.74 2.43 4.58
CA HIS A 70 -4.23 1.14 5.02
C HIS A 70 -2.72 1.19 5.21
N ASP A 71 -2.26 0.71 6.35
CA ASP A 71 -0.86 0.59 6.70
C ASP A 71 -0.48 -0.89 6.74
N TYR A 72 0.71 -1.21 6.22
CA TYR A 72 1.25 -2.56 6.19
C TYR A 72 2.41 -2.67 7.18
N MET A 73 2.31 -3.63 8.09
CA MET A 73 3.32 -3.92 9.11
C MET A 73 3.58 -5.44 9.13
N ASP A 74 4.75 -5.85 9.62
CA ASP A 74 5.15 -7.27 9.77
C ASP A 74 4.98 -8.12 8.49
N VAL A 75 5.25 -7.52 7.33
CA VAL A 75 5.06 -8.17 6.03
C VAL A 75 6.06 -9.31 5.85
N THR A 76 5.55 -10.52 5.69
CA THR A 76 6.34 -11.73 5.37
C THR A 76 6.03 -12.19 3.95
N LEU A 77 7.06 -12.57 3.19
CA LEU A 77 6.88 -13.07 1.82
C LEU A 77 6.30 -14.50 1.80
N GLY A 78 5.30 -14.68 0.94
CA GLY A 78 4.60 -15.95 0.78
C GLY A 78 3.46 -16.15 1.77
N VAL A 79 2.83 -17.31 1.70
CA VAL A 79 1.74 -17.71 2.61
C VAL A 79 2.16 -18.97 3.33
N LYS A 80 2.14 -18.94 4.67
CA LYS A 80 2.58 -20.06 5.51
C LYS A 80 1.62 -21.25 5.44
N ASP A 81 0.33 -20.99 5.57
CA ASP A 81 -0.73 -22.00 5.51
C ASP A 81 -1.75 -21.61 4.43
N ARG A 82 -1.99 -22.50 3.47
CA ARG A 82 -2.91 -22.24 2.34
C ARG A 82 -4.38 -22.47 2.72
N ALA A 83 -4.65 -23.24 3.77
CA ALA A 83 -6.01 -23.52 4.23
C ALA A 83 -6.76 -22.26 4.70
N ILE A 84 -6.05 -21.14 4.92
CA ILE A 84 -6.67 -19.84 5.23
C ILE A 84 -7.58 -19.33 4.11
N PHE A 85 -7.43 -19.85 2.89
CA PHE A 85 -8.28 -19.51 1.75
C PHE A 85 -9.45 -20.48 1.55
N ASP A 86 -9.52 -21.57 2.33
CA ASP A 86 -10.65 -22.50 2.27
C ASP A 86 -11.86 -21.85 2.93
N VAL A 87 -12.97 -21.76 2.20
CA VAL A 87 -14.21 -21.15 2.70
C VAL A 87 -14.80 -22.03 3.80
N PRO A 88 -15.03 -21.51 5.02
CA PRO A 88 -15.66 -22.27 6.09
C PRO A 88 -17.07 -22.74 5.69
N LYS A 89 -17.49 -23.90 6.19
CA LYS A 89 -18.80 -24.49 5.84
C LYS A 89 -19.96 -23.61 6.28
N GLU A 90 -19.76 -22.79 7.31
CA GLU A 90 -20.73 -21.85 7.85
C GLU A 90 -20.99 -20.66 6.92
N CYS A 91 -20.13 -20.44 5.91
CA CYS A 91 -20.28 -19.39 4.90
C CYS A 91 -20.89 -19.90 3.58
N LEU A 92 -21.33 -21.16 3.52
CA LEU A 92 -22.03 -21.78 2.39
C LEU A 92 -23.54 -21.87 2.66
#